data_AF-E2SMG7-F1
#
_entry.id   AF-E2SMG7-F1
#
_cell.length_a   1.000
_cell.length_b   1.000
_cell.length_c   1.000
_cell.angle_alpha   90.00
_cell.angle_beta   90.00
_cell.angle_gamma   90.00
#
_symmetry.space_group_name_H-M   'P 1'
#
loop_
_entity.id
_entity.type
_entity.pdbx_description
1 polymer ?
#
loop_
_entity_poly.entity_id
_entity_poly.type
_entity_poly.pdbx_seq_one_letter_code
_entity_poly.pdbx_strand_id
1 'polypeptide(L)'
;MEFTIVTDISVKTLMSIVEKMESLGSTLSSIQYFRQESKKDAANVSETETHAQELLNDITNKVLSESLVFLNPHKVCQSLFNVLINILHDLNISYTDDLLIKFIFHSGFMIERCIRKEPLSYPKARGIINQYDQMYYIMEKNFEIISEIFNVTIPSSEMAMIMEIFLPYM
;
A
#
# COMPACT_ATOMS: atom_id res chain seq x y z
N MET A 1 8.04 17.57 25.02
CA MET A 1 7.71 17.97 23.64
C MET A 1 6.91 19.24 23.74
N GLU A 2 7.46 20.36 23.29
CA GLU A 2 6.83 21.68 23.35
C GLU A 2 6.04 21.86 22.05
N PHE A 3 4.71 22.03 22.15
CA PHE A 3 3.87 22.20 20.98
C PHE A 3 3.70 23.69 20.69
N THR A 4 4.08 24.11 19.50
CA THR A 4 3.80 25.46 19.00
C THR A 4 2.45 25.44 18.29
N ILE A 5 1.46 26.09 18.89
CA ILE A 5 0.17 26.32 18.24
C ILE A 5 0.34 27.52 17.32
N VAL A 6 0.19 27.31 16.01
CA VAL A 6 0.17 28.39 15.02
C VAL A 6 -1.28 28.78 14.80
N THR A 7 -1.70 29.86 15.44
CA THR A 7 -2.93 30.57 15.10
C THR A 7 -2.62 31.49 13.92
N ASP A 8 -3.49 31.56 12.91
CA ASP A 8 -3.36 32.40 11.69
C ASP A 8 -2.63 31.77 10.47
N ILE A 9 -2.85 30.47 10.20
CA ILE A 9 -2.49 29.88 8.90
C ILE A 9 -3.51 30.28 7.82
N SER A 10 -3.00 30.82 6.70
CA SER A 10 -3.83 31.07 5.53
C SER A 10 -4.21 29.76 4.81
N VAL A 11 -5.39 29.73 4.19
CA VAL A 11 -5.84 28.56 3.40
C VAL A 11 -4.85 28.23 2.28
N LYS A 12 -4.22 29.23 1.68
CA LYS A 12 -3.20 29.03 0.64
C LYS A 12 -1.96 28.32 1.19
N THR A 13 -1.51 28.72 2.37
CA THR A 13 -0.41 28.05 3.08
C THR A 13 -0.78 26.62 3.43
N LEU A 14 -2.03 26.39 3.90
CA LEU A 14 -2.54 25.07 4.17
C LEU A 14 -2.52 24.19 2.90
N MET A 15 -2.97 24.72 1.77
CA MET A 15 -2.97 24.02 0.49
C MET A 15 -1.56 23.68 0.01
N SER A 16 -0.62 24.62 0.10
CA SER A 16 0.78 24.34 -0.25
C SER A 16 1.43 23.29 0.67
N ILE A 17 1.00 23.22 1.93
CA ILE A 17 1.43 22.16 2.84
C ILE A 17 0.81 20.82 2.40
N VAL A 18 -0.49 20.78 2.09
CA VAL A 18 -1.17 19.56 1.61
C VAL A 18 -0.57 19.06 0.29
N GLU A 19 -0.38 19.92 -0.70
CA GLU A 19 0.26 19.58 -1.98
C GLU A 19 1.67 19.03 -1.76
N LYS A 20 2.44 19.64 -0.83
CA LYS A 20 3.78 19.17 -0.51
C LYS A 20 3.75 17.82 0.22
N MET A 21 2.77 17.60 1.10
CA MET A 21 2.58 16.31 1.77
C MET A 21 2.16 15.21 0.78
N GLU A 22 1.27 15.51 -0.16
CA GLU A 22 0.90 14.60 -1.25
C GLU A 22 2.11 14.25 -2.13
N SER A 23 2.96 15.25 -2.45
CA SER A 23 4.20 15.01 -3.21
C SER A 23 5.22 14.14 -2.47
N LEU A 24 5.15 14.12 -1.14
CA LEU A 24 5.96 13.28 -0.26
C LEU A 24 5.29 11.92 0.03
N GLY A 25 4.17 11.61 -0.62
CA GLY A 25 3.43 10.36 -0.40
C GLY A 25 2.74 10.27 0.97
N SER A 26 2.82 11.32 1.78
CA SER A 26 2.30 11.35 3.15
C SER A 26 0.79 11.61 3.15
N THR A 27 0.00 10.59 3.47
CA THR A 27 -1.45 10.70 3.65
C THR A 27 -1.83 11.04 5.10
N LEU A 28 -3.04 11.53 5.32
CA LEU A 28 -3.58 11.76 6.67
C LEU A 28 -3.57 10.46 7.51
N SER A 29 -3.72 9.31 6.86
CA SER A 29 -3.66 7.98 7.48
C SER A 29 -2.25 7.64 8.00
N SER A 30 -1.20 7.97 7.24
CA SER A 30 0.20 7.85 7.72
C SER A 30 0.50 8.78 8.90
N ILE A 31 -0.17 9.93 9.02
CA ILE A 31 -0.03 10.81 10.20
C ILE A 31 -0.68 10.20 11.44
N GLN A 32 -1.80 9.49 11.28
CA GLN A 32 -2.43 8.76 12.37
C GLN A 32 -1.55 7.59 12.85
N TYR A 33 -0.86 6.93 11.93
CA TYR A 33 0.19 5.95 12.23
C TYR A 33 1.34 6.58 13.05
N PHE A 34 1.89 7.73 12.62
CA PHE A 34 2.90 8.50 13.37
C PHE A 34 2.46 8.89 14.80
N ARG A 35 1.17 9.17 15.01
CA ARG A 35 0.61 9.50 16.33
C ARG A 35 0.58 8.30 17.28
N GLN A 36 0.58 7.07 16.74
CA GLN A 36 0.65 5.84 17.53
C GLN A 36 2.10 5.42 17.80
N GLU A 37 3.01 5.63 16.84
CA GLU A 37 4.43 5.26 16.93
C GLU A 37 5.27 6.18 17.84
N SER A 38 4.82 7.41 18.10
CA SER A 38 5.49 8.37 19.00
C SER A 38 5.56 7.94 20.48
N LYS A 39 5.23 6.68 20.79
CA LYS A 39 5.49 6.00 22.06
C LYS A 39 6.60 4.93 22.02
N LYS A 40 7.19 4.57 20.87
CA LYS A 40 8.33 3.62 20.81
C LYS A 40 9.35 3.99 19.71
N ASP A 41 10.52 4.42 20.17
CA ASP A 41 11.84 4.44 19.51
C ASP A 41 12.00 5.12 18.13
N ALA A 42 12.35 6.41 18.16
CA ALA A 42 12.39 7.34 17.04
C ALA A 42 13.69 7.41 16.20
N ALA A 43 14.59 6.41 16.26
CA ALA A 43 15.91 6.51 15.60
C ALA A 43 16.11 5.64 14.35
N ASN A 44 15.39 4.53 14.20
CA ASN A 44 15.56 3.59 13.06
C ASN A 44 14.48 3.71 11.98
N VAL A 45 13.37 4.39 12.24
CA VAL A 45 12.21 4.47 11.33
C VAL A 45 12.49 5.36 10.11
N SER A 46 13.29 6.42 10.27
CA SER A 46 13.53 7.45 9.24
C SER A 46 14.34 6.97 8.03
N GLU A 47 15.29 6.04 8.19
CA GLU A 47 16.13 5.57 7.07
C GLU A 47 15.42 4.50 6.23
N THR A 48 14.72 3.57 6.88
CA THR A 48 13.95 2.53 6.19
C THR A 48 12.79 3.12 5.39
N GLU A 49 12.11 4.14 5.90
CA GLU A 49 11.06 4.87 5.17
C GLU A 49 11.62 5.59 3.93
N THR A 50 12.78 6.24 4.06
CA THR A 50 13.42 6.96 2.95
C THR A 50 13.82 5.98 1.84
N HIS A 51 14.43 4.85 2.21
CA HIS A 51 14.83 3.80 1.26
C HIS A 51 13.63 3.14 0.57
N ALA A 52 12.57 2.81 1.31
CA ALA A 52 11.35 2.24 0.74
C ALA A 52 10.70 3.20 -0.27
N GLN A 53 10.70 4.51 0.03
CA GLN A 53 10.14 5.54 -0.86
C GLN A 53 10.97 5.73 -2.14
N GLU A 54 12.30 5.66 -2.05
CA GLU A 54 13.20 5.68 -3.21
C GLU A 54 12.96 4.45 -4.11
N LEU A 55 12.88 3.27 -3.51
CA LEU A 55 12.58 2.04 -4.24
C LEU A 55 11.19 2.08 -4.90
N LEU A 56 10.18 2.59 -4.19
CA LEU A 56 8.83 2.76 -4.75
C LEU A 56 8.82 3.73 -5.94
N ASN A 57 9.57 4.83 -5.85
CA ASN A 57 9.73 5.77 -6.96
C ASN A 57 10.40 5.11 -8.17
N ASP A 58 11.42 4.28 -7.94
CA ASP A 58 12.08 3.52 -8.99
C ASP A 58 11.14 2.51 -9.66
N ILE A 59 10.38 1.74 -8.89
CA ILE A 59 9.39 0.79 -9.42
C ILE A 59 8.34 1.53 -10.26
N THR A 60 7.84 2.66 -9.74
CA THR A 60 6.82 3.47 -10.41
C THR A 60 7.33 3.99 -11.74
N ASN A 61 8.47 4.69 -11.73
CA ASN A 61 8.96 5.43 -12.89
C ASN A 61 9.62 4.54 -13.95
N LYS A 62 10.33 3.48 -13.53
CA LYS A 62 11.14 2.67 -14.45
C LYS A 62 10.40 1.45 -15.01
N VAL A 63 9.31 1.01 -14.38
CA VAL A 63 8.64 -0.23 -14.80
C VAL A 63 7.15 -0.06 -14.95
N LEU A 64 6.45 0.41 -13.93
CA LEU A 64 4.99 0.49 -13.99
C LEU A 64 4.50 1.57 -14.94
N SER A 65 5.20 2.71 -15.06
CA SER A 65 4.88 3.75 -16.05
C SER A 65 5.00 3.31 -17.51
N GLU A 66 5.82 2.30 -17.81
CA GLU A 66 5.94 1.75 -19.16
C GLU A 66 4.98 0.58 -19.40
N SER A 67 4.51 -0.08 -18.34
CA SER A 67 3.77 -1.34 -18.43
C SER A 67 2.26 -1.19 -18.24
N LEU A 68 1.83 -0.26 -17.38
CA LEU A 68 0.41 -0.06 -17.07
C LEU A 68 -0.22 0.86 -18.11
N VAL A 69 -1.31 0.42 -18.72
CA VAL A 69 -1.99 1.17 -19.79
C VAL A 69 -3.23 1.89 -19.26
N PHE A 70 -3.92 1.30 -18.28
CA PHE A 70 -5.22 1.79 -17.80
C PHE A 70 -5.15 2.49 -16.45
N LEU A 71 -4.05 2.28 -15.72
CA LEU A 71 -3.83 2.85 -14.40
C LEU A 71 -2.89 4.03 -14.44
N ASN A 72 -3.09 4.97 -13.52
CA ASN A 72 -2.05 5.95 -13.18
C ASN A 72 -1.01 5.26 -12.26
N PRO A 73 0.25 5.10 -12.70
CA PRO A 73 1.29 4.39 -11.94
C PRO A 73 1.54 4.98 -10.55
N HIS A 74 1.59 6.31 -10.42
CA HIS A 74 1.82 6.97 -9.14
C HIS A 74 0.68 6.70 -8.16
N LYS A 75 -0.58 6.84 -8.63
CA LYS A 75 -1.76 6.64 -7.79
C LYS A 75 -1.86 5.19 -7.31
N VAL A 76 -1.60 4.22 -8.18
CA VAL A 76 -1.67 2.79 -7.80
C VAL A 76 -0.55 2.42 -6.83
N CYS A 77 0.69 2.85 -7.08
CA CYS A 77 1.82 2.59 -6.19
C CYS A 77 1.59 3.17 -4.79
N GLN A 78 1.13 4.43 -4.71
CA GLN A 78 0.85 5.06 -3.42
C GLN A 78 -0.27 4.34 -2.66
N SER A 79 -1.35 4.00 -3.36
CA SER A 79 -2.49 3.31 -2.73
C SER A 79 -2.08 1.92 -2.24
N LEU A 80 -1.34 1.17 -3.06
CA LEU A 80 -0.84 -0.16 -2.71
C LEU A 80 0.20 -0.12 -1.59
N PHE A 81 1.10 0.87 -1.56
CA PHE A 81 2.07 1.00 -0.48
C PHE A 81 1.38 1.16 0.87
N ASN A 82 0.36 2.02 0.96
CA ASN A 82 -0.43 2.17 2.18
C ASN A 82 -1.11 0.85 2.61
N VAL A 83 -1.67 0.11 1.65
CA VAL A 83 -2.28 -1.19 1.90
C VAL A 83 -1.25 -2.21 2.39
N LEU A 84 -0.05 -2.23 1.80
CA LEU A 84 1.04 -3.10 2.25
C LEU A 84 1.39 -2.81 3.69
N ILE A 85 1.64 -1.56 4.07
CA ILE A 85 2.00 -1.19 5.45
C ILE A 85 0.92 -1.64 6.44
N ASN A 86 -0.36 -1.45 6.12
CA ASN A 86 -1.45 -1.91 6.99
C ASN A 86 -1.49 -3.44 7.11
N ILE A 87 -1.26 -4.18 6.02
CA ILE A 87 -1.19 -5.64 6.03
C ILE A 87 -0.01 -6.12 6.87
N LEU A 88 1.17 -5.52 6.72
CA LEU A 88 2.36 -5.86 7.51
C LEU A 88 2.11 -5.66 9.00
N HIS A 89 1.45 -4.56 9.37
CA HIS A 89 1.03 -4.30 10.74
C HIS A 89 0.01 -5.33 11.24
N ASP A 90 -1.08 -5.57 10.48
CA ASP A 90 -2.15 -6.48 10.89
C ASP A 90 -1.67 -7.96 10.96
N LEU A 91 -0.65 -8.34 10.19
CA LEU A 91 -0.02 -9.68 10.22
C LEU A 91 1.23 -9.76 11.12
N ASN A 92 1.71 -8.64 11.67
CA ASN A 92 2.97 -8.55 12.41
C ASN A 92 4.19 -9.09 11.63
N ILE A 93 4.29 -8.70 10.35
CA ILE A 93 5.39 -9.05 9.44
C ILE A 93 6.32 -7.85 9.27
N SER A 94 7.64 -8.08 9.31
CA SER A 94 8.63 -7.04 9.03
C SER A 94 8.70 -6.69 7.54
N TYR A 95 8.84 -5.40 7.26
CA TYR A 95 9.09 -4.91 5.89
C TYR A 95 10.36 -5.52 5.29
N THR A 96 10.32 -5.83 3.99
CA THR A 96 11.49 -6.10 3.15
C THR A 96 11.27 -5.55 1.73
N ASP A 97 12.35 -5.16 1.05
CA ASP A 97 12.28 -4.67 -0.34
C ASP A 97 11.73 -5.73 -1.29
N ASP A 98 12.08 -7.00 -1.09
CA ASP A 98 11.60 -8.12 -1.89
C ASP A 98 10.07 -8.27 -1.76
N LEU A 99 9.53 -8.12 -0.55
CA LEU A 99 8.08 -8.12 -0.32
C LEU A 99 7.40 -6.91 -0.96
N LEU A 100 7.97 -5.71 -0.83
CA LEU A 100 7.48 -4.50 -1.50
C LEU A 100 7.39 -4.71 -3.01
N ILE A 101 8.48 -5.15 -3.63
CA ILE A 101 8.55 -5.38 -5.08
C ILE A 101 7.47 -6.39 -5.49
N LYS A 102 7.46 -7.59 -4.91
CA LYS A 102 6.48 -8.63 -5.26
C LYS A 102 5.04 -8.13 -5.13
N PHE A 103 4.74 -7.45 -4.02
CA PHE A 103 3.41 -6.95 -3.74
C PHE A 103 2.96 -5.87 -4.73
N ILE A 104 3.78 -4.84 -4.95
CA ILE A 104 3.45 -3.72 -5.85
C ILE A 104 3.25 -4.21 -7.29
N PHE A 105 4.16 -5.06 -7.77
CA PHE A 105 4.07 -5.61 -9.12
C PHE A 105 2.82 -6.46 -9.31
N HIS A 106 2.61 -7.45 -8.44
CA HIS A 106 1.48 -8.36 -8.58
C HIS A 106 0.14 -7.60 -8.47
N SER A 107 0.01 -6.76 -7.45
CA SER A 107 -1.23 -6.04 -7.17
C SER A 107 -1.52 -4.97 -8.22
N GLY A 108 -0.51 -4.26 -8.73
CA GLY A 108 -0.66 -3.28 -9.80
C GLY A 108 -1.25 -3.90 -11.07
N PHE A 109 -0.65 -5.00 -11.55
CA PHE A 109 -1.16 -5.72 -12.71
C PHE A 109 -2.49 -6.43 -12.44
N MET A 110 -2.73 -6.91 -11.22
CA MET A 110 -4.03 -7.44 -10.82
C MET A 110 -5.13 -6.40 -10.98
N ILE A 111 -4.92 -5.18 -10.47
CA ILE A 111 -5.92 -4.10 -10.59
C ILE A 111 -6.17 -3.80 -12.08
N GLU A 112 -5.12 -3.73 -12.91
CA GLU A 112 -5.28 -3.51 -14.35
C GLU A 112 -6.11 -4.62 -15.03
N ARG A 113 -5.86 -5.88 -14.69
CA ARG A 113 -6.70 -7.01 -15.14
C ARG A 113 -8.14 -6.90 -14.67
N CYS A 114 -8.37 -6.48 -13.42
CA CYS A 114 -9.72 -6.29 -12.88
C CYS A 114 -10.47 -5.17 -13.61
N ILE A 115 -9.78 -4.07 -13.96
CA ILE A 115 -10.35 -2.98 -14.79
C ILE A 115 -10.76 -3.52 -16.17
N ARG A 116 -9.89 -4.35 -16.77
CA ARG A 116 -10.14 -5.00 -18.07
C ARG A 116 -11.17 -6.12 -18.00
N LYS A 117 -11.64 -6.50 -16.80
CA LYS A 117 -12.54 -7.64 -16.56
C LYS A 117 -11.94 -8.99 -17.01
N GLU A 118 -10.63 -9.12 -16.88
CA GLU A 118 -9.86 -10.33 -17.21
C GLU A 118 -9.06 -10.85 -16.00
N PRO A 119 -9.69 -11.09 -14.83
CA PRO A 119 -8.96 -11.60 -13.68
C PRO A 119 -8.43 -13.01 -13.93
N LEU A 120 -7.32 -13.34 -13.28
CA LEU A 120 -6.72 -14.66 -13.35
C LEU A 120 -7.50 -15.66 -12.49
N SER A 121 -7.75 -16.84 -13.07
CA SER A 121 -8.22 -18.00 -12.33
C SER A 121 -7.07 -18.60 -11.53
N TYR A 122 -7.33 -19.01 -10.29
CA TYR A 122 -6.34 -19.71 -9.48
C TYR A 122 -6.94 -20.98 -8.85
N PRO A 123 -6.63 -22.18 -9.39
CA PRO A 123 -7.26 -23.43 -8.94
C PRO A 123 -7.07 -23.75 -7.45
N LYS A 124 -5.96 -23.30 -6.85
CA LYS A 124 -5.65 -23.55 -5.43
C LYS A 124 -6.24 -22.50 -4.49
N ALA A 125 -6.90 -21.46 -5.01
CA ALA A 125 -7.39 -20.34 -4.20
C ALA A 125 -8.22 -20.79 -3.01
N ARG A 126 -9.18 -21.70 -3.23
CA ARG A 126 -10.02 -22.23 -2.15
C ARG A 126 -9.22 -22.94 -1.05
N GLY A 127 -8.17 -23.69 -1.43
CA GLY A 127 -7.33 -24.39 -0.47
C GLY A 127 -6.58 -23.42 0.44
N ILE A 128 -5.97 -22.39 -0.17
CA ILE A 128 -5.22 -21.36 0.56
C ILE A 128 -6.13 -20.53 1.46
N ILE A 129 -7.26 -20.06 0.93
CA ILE A 129 -8.23 -19.26 1.69
C ILE A 129 -8.75 -20.03 2.90
N ASN A 130 -9.06 -21.32 2.73
CA ASN A 130 -9.52 -22.15 3.84
C ASN A 130 -8.42 -22.44 4.87
N GLN A 131 -7.17 -22.52 4.44
CA GLN A 131 -6.03 -22.79 5.33
C GLN A 131 -5.61 -21.54 6.12
N TYR A 132 -5.77 -20.36 5.53
CA TYR A 132 -5.34 -19.07 6.08
C TYR A 132 -6.50 -18.07 6.07
N ASP A 133 -7.62 -18.44 6.69
CA ASP A 133 -8.87 -17.67 6.70
C ASP A 133 -8.72 -16.29 7.36
N GLN A 134 -8.01 -16.22 8.49
CA GLN A 134 -7.72 -14.97 9.19
C GLN A 134 -6.89 -14.01 8.30
N MET A 135 -5.92 -14.55 7.57
CA MET A 135 -5.12 -13.77 6.63
C MET A 135 -5.98 -13.27 5.48
N TYR A 136 -6.85 -14.12 4.93
CA TYR A 136 -7.79 -13.71 3.88
C TYR A 136 -8.70 -12.56 4.34
N TYR A 137 -9.22 -12.63 5.56
CA TYR A 137 -10.01 -11.54 6.15
C TYR A 137 -9.23 -10.22 6.25
N ILE A 138 -7.96 -10.29 6.70
CA ILE A 138 -7.07 -9.11 6.76
C ILE A 138 -6.83 -8.55 5.36
N MET A 139 -6.63 -9.40 4.36
CA MET A 139 -6.44 -8.99 2.97
C MET A 139 -7.70 -8.30 2.43
N GLU A 140 -8.89 -8.91 2.55
CA GLU A 140 -10.15 -8.32 2.09
C GLU A 140 -10.41 -6.95 2.72
N LYS A 141 -10.26 -6.84 4.04
CA LYS A 141 -10.41 -5.58 4.77
C LYS A 141 -9.45 -4.50 4.23
N ASN A 142 -8.18 -4.83 4.04
CA ASN A 142 -7.18 -3.85 3.60
C ASN A 142 -7.30 -3.49 2.12
N PHE A 143 -7.85 -4.38 1.28
CA PHE A 143 -8.06 -4.12 -0.15
C PHE A 143 -9.39 -3.42 -0.48
N GLU A 144 -10.30 -3.26 0.48
CA GLU A 144 -11.57 -2.52 0.28
C GLU A 144 -11.32 -1.12 -0.31
N ILE A 145 -10.33 -0.40 0.23
CA ILE A 145 -9.95 0.93 -0.27
C ILE A 145 -9.44 0.90 -1.72
N ILE A 146 -8.79 -0.17 -2.16
CA ILE A 146 -8.34 -0.34 -3.55
C ILE A 146 -9.55 -0.55 -4.46
N SER A 147 -10.47 -1.41 -4.04
CA SER A 147 -11.73 -1.63 -4.75
C SER A 147 -12.52 -0.34 -4.93
N GLU A 148 -12.57 0.52 -3.92
CA GLU A 148 -13.23 1.83 -3.99
C GLU A 148 -12.48 2.82 -4.89
N ILE A 149 -11.17 2.99 -4.69
CA ILE A 149 -10.36 3.99 -5.43
C ILE A 149 -10.34 3.73 -6.93
N PHE A 150 -10.27 2.46 -7.33
CA PHE A 150 -10.15 2.05 -8.73
C PHE A 150 -11.48 1.52 -9.31
N ASN A 151 -12.54 1.48 -8.49
CA ASN A 151 -13.86 0.98 -8.87
C ASN A 151 -13.79 -0.42 -9.52
N VAL A 152 -13.11 -1.34 -8.83
CA VAL A 152 -12.91 -2.73 -9.27
C VAL A 152 -13.39 -3.74 -8.23
N THR A 153 -13.85 -4.89 -8.70
CA THR A 153 -14.05 -6.07 -7.86
C THR A 153 -12.82 -6.96 -7.97
N ILE A 154 -12.16 -7.24 -6.84
CA ILE A 154 -11.03 -8.16 -6.78
C ILE A 154 -11.58 -9.55 -6.45
N PRO A 155 -11.47 -10.53 -7.36
CA PRO A 155 -11.97 -11.88 -7.09
C PRO A 155 -11.06 -12.61 -6.11
N SER A 156 -11.64 -13.57 -5.38
CA SER A 156 -10.92 -14.39 -4.40
C SER A 156 -9.74 -15.17 -4.98
N SER A 157 -9.75 -15.47 -6.29
CA SER A 157 -8.61 -16.11 -6.96
C SER A 157 -7.37 -15.21 -6.98
N GLU A 158 -7.54 -13.95 -7.34
CA GLU A 158 -6.48 -12.93 -7.35
C GLU A 158 -6.04 -12.61 -5.92
N MET A 159 -7.00 -12.50 -4.99
CA MET A 159 -6.70 -12.31 -3.57
C MET A 159 -5.85 -13.44 -3.00
N ALA A 160 -6.15 -14.69 -3.34
CA ALA A 160 -5.35 -15.84 -2.91
C ALA A 160 -3.92 -15.83 -3.49
N MET A 161 -3.72 -15.28 -4.69
CA MET A 161 -2.36 -15.10 -5.24
C MET A 161 -1.59 -14.01 -4.50
N ILE A 162 -2.26 -12.92 -4.09
CA ILE A 162 -1.64 -11.93 -3.19
C ILE A 162 -1.27 -12.57 -1.86
N MET A 163 -2.13 -13.41 -1.28
CA MET A 163 -1.82 -14.09 -0.03
C MET A 163 -0.52 -14.90 -0.10
N GLU A 164 -0.27 -15.60 -1.22
CA GLU A 164 0.96 -16.38 -1.40
C GLU A 164 2.24 -15.54 -1.27
N ILE A 165 2.18 -14.26 -1.60
CA ILE A 165 3.33 -13.35 -1.47
C ILE A 165 3.79 -13.26 -0.01
N PHE A 166 2.89 -13.31 0.97
CA PHE A 166 3.22 -13.12 2.37
C PHE A 166 3.53 -14.43 3.12
N LEU A 167 3.10 -15.58 2.60
CA LEU A 167 3.30 -16.89 3.27
C LEU A 167 4.76 -17.18 3.66
N PRO A 168 5.79 -16.83 2.86
CA PRO A 168 7.19 -17.05 3.26
C PRO A 168 7.68 -16.19 4.43
N TYR A 169 6.90 -15.19 4.87
CA TYR A 169 7.28 -14.20 5.89
C TYR A 169 6.49 -14.35 7.20
N MET A 170 5.59 -15.34 7.27
CA MET A 170 4.81 -15.70 8.45
C MET A 170 5.48 -16.85 9.21
#